data_AF-A0A525WJW0-F1
#
_entry.id   AF-A0A525WJW0-F1
#
_cell.length_a   1.000
_cell.length_b   1.000
_cell.length_c   1.000
_cell.angle_alpha   90.00
_cell.angle_beta   90.00
_cell.angle_gamma   90.00
#
_symmetry.space_group_name_H-M   'P 1'
#
loop_
_entity.id
_entity.type
_entity.pdbx_description
1 polymer ?
#
loop_
_entity_poly.entity_id
_entity_poly.type
_entity_poly.pdbx_seq_one_letter_code
_entity_poly.pdbx_strand_id
1 'polypeptide(L)'
;MSPSQDPFYAGLGQAIRIGTDLLASLIVGGGVGWALDTYLLDSTPWGMVVGLVLGVIVGIRNAYRSARRWPLSPPDTESKE
;
A
#
# COMPACT_ATOMS: atom_id res chain seq x y z
N MET A 1 -11.45 -9.48 -29.08
CA MET A 1 -10.41 -10.32 -28.48
C MET A 1 -10.12 -9.74 -27.10
N SER A 2 -10.62 -10.37 -26.04
CA SER A 2 -10.30 -9.92 -24.69
C SER A 2 -8.82 -10.18 -24.46
N PRO A 3 -7.99 -9.18 -24.09
CA PRO A 3 -6.61 -9.45 -23.73
C PRO A 3 -6.65 -10.46 -22.58
N SER A 4 -6.15 -11.67 -22.82
CA SER A 4 -5.90 -12.65 -21.77
C SER A 4 -5.06 -11.95 -20.73
N GLN A 5 -5.63 -11.68 -19.57
CA GLN A 5 -4.90 -11.07 -18.45
C GLN A 5 -3.86 -12.09 -18.03
N ASP A 6 -2.64 -11.98 -18.55
CA ASP A 6 -1.60 -12.93 -18.19
C ASP A 6 -1.44 -12.89 -16.66
N PRO A 7 -1.32 -14.04 -15.97
CA PRO A 7 -1.17 -14.10 -14.52
C PRO A 7 -0.06 -13.18 -14.00
N PHE A 8 0.95 -12.97 -14.85
CA PHE A 8 2.03 -12.03 -14.63
C PHE A 8 1.56 -10.56 -14.56
N TYR A 9 0.76 -10.07 -15.51
CA TYR A 9 0.26 -8.70 -15.49
C TYR A 9 -0.71 -8.45 -14.32
N ALA A 10 -1.51 -9.46 -13.96
CA ALA A 10 -2.35 -9.41 -12.78
C ALA A 10 -1.49 -9.26 -11.51
N GLY A 11 -0.50 -10.14 -11.31
CA GLY A 11 0.42 -10.07 -10.18
C GLY A 11 1.21 -8.76 -10.11
N LEU A 12 1.64 -8.23 -11.26
CA LEU A 12 2.34 -6.96 -11.36
C LEU A 12 1.44 -5.77 -10.97
N GLY A 13 0.19 -5.73 -11.47
CA GLY A 13 -0.78 -4.69 -11.11
C GLY A 13 -1.06 -4.65 -9.60
N GLN A 14 -1.09 -5.81 -8.95
CA GLN A 14 -1.23 -5.91 -7.51
C GLN A 14 -0.03 -5.38 -6.75
N ALA A 15 1.17 -5.79 -7.17
CA ALA A 15 2.41 -5.35 -6.54
C ALA A 15 2.53 -3.82 -6.62
N ILE A 16 2.23 -3.23 -7.78
CA ILE A 16 2.20 -1.78 -7.96
C ILE A 16 1.17 -1.13 -7.05
N ARG A 17 -0.05 -1.66 -6.96
CA ARG A 17 -1.08 -1.11 -6.08
C ARG A 17 -0.66 -1.11 -4.61
N ILE A 18 -0.12 -2.23 -4.13
CA ILE A 18 0.38 -2.36 -2.76
C ILE A 18 1.53 -1.36 -2.53
N GLY A 19 2.45 -1.22 -3.48
CA GLY A 19 3.53 -0.24 -3.42
C GLY A 19 3.02 1.21 -3.35
N THR A 20 2.02 1.55 -4.16
CA THR A 20 1.40 2.88 -4.17
C THR A 20 0.64 3.16 -2.88
N ASP A 21 -0.10 2.19 -2.34
CA ASP A 21 -0.80 2.32 -1.05
C ASP A 21 0.20 2.63 0.08
N LEU A 22 1.35 1.93 0.09
CA LEU A 22 2.43 2.17 1.05
C LEU A 22 3.07 3.55 0.86
N LEU A 23 3.45 3.91 -0.37
CA LEU A 23 4.08 5.19 -0.67
C LEU A 23 3.16 6.37 -0.33
N ALA A 24 1.88 6.28 -0.69
CA ALA A 24 0.88 7.31 -0.39
C ALA A 24 0.74 7.52 1.13
N SER A 25 0.67 6.43 1.90
CA SER A 25 0.58 6.53 3.36
C SER A 25 1.82 7.15 4.01
N LEU A 26 3.02 6.89 3.45
CA LEU A 26 4.27 7.43 3.94
C LEU A 26 4.38 8.94 3.66
N ILE A 27 3.97 9.37 2.45
CA ILE A 27 3.92 10.78 2.09
C ILE A 27 2.94 11.53 2.99
N VAL A 28 1.75 10.95 3.24
CA VAL A 28 0.76 11.55 4.14
C VAL A 28 1.28 11.60 5.58
N GLY A 29 1.83 10.50 6.10
CA GLY A 29 2.38 10.44 7.46
C GLY A 29 3.56 11.39 7.68
N GLY A 30 4.46 11.47 6.70
CA GLY A 30 5.59 12.39 6.71
C GLY A 30 5.16 13.85 6.56
N GLY A 31 4.20 14.15 5.69
CA GLY A 31 3.65 15.50 5.53
C GLY A 31 2.92 15.99 6.78
N VAL A 32 2.13 15.12 7.42
CA VAL A 32 1.47 15.42 8.70
C VAL A 32 2.51 15.57 9.82
N GLY A 33 3.50 14.68 9.89
CA GLY A 33 4.56 14.74 10.90
C GLY A 33 5.42 16.01 10.77
N TRP A 34 5.73 16.41 9.55
CA TRP A 34 6.42 17.67 9.25
C TRP A 34 5.59 18.88 9.68
N ALA A 35 4.31 18.93 9.30
CA ALA A 35 3.43 20.01 9.71
C ALA A 35 3.33 20.08 11.24
N LEU A 36 3.24 18.94 11.92
CA LEU A 36 3.20 18.89 13.37
C LEU A 36 4.49 19.47 14.00
N ASP A 37 5.65 19.11 13.45
CA ASP A 37 6.94 19.64 13.92
C ASP A 37 7.07 21.14 13.69
N THR A 38 6.66 21.63 12.51
CA THR A 38 6.78 23.05 12.15
C THR A 38 5.78 23.93 12.89
N TYR A 39 4.55 23.45 13.16
CA TYR A 39 3.51 24.27 13.78
C TYR A 39 3.40 24.13 15.30
N LEU A 40 3.79 23.00 15.91
CA LEU A 40 3.57 22.74 17.34
C LEU A 40 4.84 22.57 18.16
N LEU A 41 5.94 22.07 17.58
CA LEU A 41 7.12 21.63 18.34
C LEU A 41 8.37 22.46 18.09
N ASP A 42 8.31 23.45 17.19
CA ASP A 42 9.30 24.50 16.94
C ASP A 42 10.77 24.01 16.90
N SER A 43 10.97 22.79 16.37
CA SER A 43 12.26 22.07 16.20
C SER A 43 12.62 20.99 17.24
N THR A 44 11.79 19.96 17.35
CA THR A 44 12.29 18.61 17.66
C THR A 44 11.60 17.60 16.74
N PRO A 45 12.33 16.68 16.05
CA PRO A 45 11.77 15.87 14.96
C PRO A 45 10.84 14.74 15.44
N TRP A 46 10.18 14.92 16.58
CA TRP A 46 9.33 13.92 17.20
C TRP A 46 8.01 13.74 16.44
N GLY A 47 7.44 14.82 15.92
CA GLY A 47 6.27 14.79 15.04
C GLY A 47 6.55 14.04 13.74
N MET A 48 7.73 14.25 13.14
CA MET A 48 8.22 13.44 12.01
C MET A 48 8.33 11.95 12.35
N VAL A 49 8.93 11.60 13.49
CA VAL A 49 9.08 10.20 13.91
C VAL A 49 7.71 9.54 14.12
N VAL A 50 6.81 10.19 14.87
CA VAL A 50 5.46 9.67 15.12
C VAL A 50 4.66 9.61 13.81
N GLY A 51 4.74 10.63 12.97
CA GLY A 51 4.05 10.70 11.68
C GLY A 51 4.51 9.60 10.71
N LEU A 52 5.82 9.32 10.65
CA LEU A 52 6.37 8.23 9.86
C LEU A 52 5.94 6.86 10.38
N VAL A 53 5.99 6.64 11.70
CA VAL A 53 5.52 5.39 12.32
C VAL A 53 4.04 5.16 12.04
N LEU A 54 3.20 6.18 12.22
CA LEU A 54 1.77 6.10 11.90
C LEU A 54 1.53 5.88 10.41
N GLY A 55 2.29 6.55 9.54
CA GLY A 55 2.24 6.36 8.09
C GLY A 55 2.51 4.91 7.70
N VAL A 56 3.57 4.31 8.26
CA VAL A 56 3.91 2.89 8.04
C VAL A 56 2.81 1.95 8.54
N ILE A 57 2.26 2.19 9.74
CA ILE A 57 1.16 1.37 10.28
C ILE A 57 -0.08 1.43 9.37
N VAL A 58 -0.45 2.62 8.92
CA VAL A 58 -1.58 2.83 7.99
C VAL A 58 -1.31 2.17 6.64
N GLY A 59 -0.10 2.31 6.11
CA GLY A 59 0.33 1.71 4.85
C GLY A 59 0.25 0.19 4.88
N ILE A 60 0.83 -0.43 5.90
CA ILE A 60 0.78 -1.89 6.08
C ILE A 60 -0.67 -2.36 6.22
N ARG A 61 -1.51 -1.63 6.96
CA ARG A 61 -2.93 -1.95 7.13
C ARG A 61 -3.69 -1.89 5.80
N ASN A 62 -3.41 -0.91 4.94
CA ASN A 62 -4.01 -0.80 3.61
C ASN A 62 -3.51 -1.90 2.67
N ALA A 63 -2.19 -2.12 2.62
CA ALA A 63 -1.56 -3.18 1.84
C ALA A 63 -2.13 -4.57 2.19
N TYR A 64 -2.26 -4.87 3.48
CA TYR A 64 -2.86 -6.12 3.96
C TYR A 64 -4.32 -6.26 3.51
N ARG A 65 -5.08 -5.17 3.52
CA ARG A 65 -6.48 -5.15 3.05
C ARG A 65 -6.57 -5.33 1.53
N SER A 66 -5.62 -4.79 0.77
CA SER A 66 -5.49 -4.97 -0.68
C SER A 66 -5.08 -6.39 -1.04
N ALA A 67 -4.16 -7.00 -0.27
CA ALA A 67 -3.73 -8.39 -0.44
C ALA A 67 -4.86 -9.40 -0.14
N ARG A 68 -5.63 -9.19 0.93
CA ARG A 68 -6.78 -10.05 1.29
C ARG A 68 -7.92 -10.04 0.26
N ARG A 69 -7.98 -9.05 -0.61
CA ARG A 69 -8.98 -8.95 -1.66
C ARG A 69 -8.59 -9.68 -2.94
N TRP A 70 -7.39 -10.26 -3.00
CA TRP A 70 -7.01 -11.13 -4.10
C TRP A 70 -7.79 -12.44 -3.99
N PRO A 71 -8.77 -12.70 -4.87
CA PRO A 71 -9.37 -14.01 -4.96
C PRO A 71 -8.28 -14.92 -5.51
N LEU A 72 -7.81 -15.87 -4.71
CA LEU A 72 -7.23 -17.08 -5.29
C LEU A 72 -8.38 -17.74 -6.07
N SER A 73 -8.55 -17.39 -7.34
CA SER A 73 -9.16 -18.29 -8.29
C SER A 73 -8.03 -19.21 -8.74
N PRO A 74 -7.96 -20.45 -8.26
CA PRO A 74 -7.15 -21.44 -8.95
C PRO A 74 -7.65 -21.47 -10.40
N PRO A 75 -6.77 -21.46 -11.42
CA PRO A 75 -7.20 -21.85 -12.74
C PRO A 75 -7.70 -23.28 -12.60
N ASP A 76 -9.00 -23.45 -12.83
CA ASP A 76 -9.70 -24.68 -13.09
C ASP A 76 -8.84 -25.58 -13.99
N THR A 77 -8.02 -26.40 -13.33
CA THR A 77 -7.21 -27.44 -13.98
C THR A 77 -8.05 -28.71 -14.18
N GLU A 78 -9.38 -28.57 -14.12
CA GLU A 78 -10.34 -29.66 -14.09
C GLU A 78 -11.58 -29.28 -14.91
N SER A 79 -11.40 -29.10 -16.22
CA SER A 79 -12.43 -29.47 -17.20
C SER A 79 -11.89 -29.35 -18.62
N LYS A 80 -11.29 -30.45 -19.12
CA LYS A 80 -11.63 -31.11 -20.39
C LYS A 80 -10.55 -32.12 -20.75
N GLU A 81 -10.70 -33.32 -20.18
CA GLU A 81 -10.63 -34.54 -21.00
C GLU A 81 -11.71 -34.52 -22.09
#